data_AF-A0A3C1FY31-F1
#
_entry.id   AF-A0A3C1FY31-F1
#
_cell.length_a   1.000
_cell.length_b   1.000
_cell.length_c   1.000
_cell.angle_alpha   90.00
_cell.angle_beta   90.00
_cell.angle_gamma   90.00
#
_symmetry.space_group_name_H-M   'P 1'
#
loop_
_entity.id
_entity.type
_entity.pdbx_description
1 polymer ?
#
loop_
_entity_poly.entity_id
_entity_poly.type
_entity_poly.pdbx_seq_one_letter_code
_entity_poly.pdbx_strand_id
1 'polypeptide(L)'
;MGRENGKNTILTIPEIPMKDEDKSREQLINDVITLRRRVDDLLSQLEEEQKKVGELAKLNDISSLFYKEFDEETTVETIVDKSKELVRAEFSALLLLKEGKATRFYTSIGESSTCKVRPTGILERVFNDGMPVRGREIKELSGFQGLPQDHPARIRSVLVVPIILEKTMLGEIILANRIGAEEFSQG
;
A
#
# COMPACT_ATOMS: atom_id res chain seq x y z
N MET A 1 -83.18 -5.21 69.71
CA MET A 1 -82.96 -5.38 68.25
C MET A 1 -82.16 -4.16 67.79
N GLY A 2 -80.91 -4.25 67.32
CA GLY A 2 -80.40 -5.06 66.20
C GLY A 2 -80.47 -4.19 64.93
N ARG A 3 -79.43 -4.00 64.09
CA ARG A 3 -78.14 -4.67 63.90
C ARG A 3 -77.15 -3.68 63.26
N GLU A 4 -75.86 -3.93 63.48
CA GLU A 4 -74.73 -3.43 62.71
C GLU A 4 -74.86 -3.78 61.22
N ASN A 5 -74.27 -2.96 60.33
CA ASN A 5 -73.42 -3.48 59.26
C ASN A 5 -72.64 -2.39 58.51
N GLY A 6 -71.32 -2.44 58.71
CA GLY A 6 -70.27 -2.36 57.69
C GLY A 6 -70.37 -1.33 56.58
N LYS A 7 -69.52 -0.30 56.64
CA LYS A 7 -69.04 0.40 55.44
C LYS A 7 -67.52 0.35 55.37
N ASN A 8 -67.08 -0.73 54.73
CA ASN A 8 -66.01 -0.85 53.74
C ASN A 8 -64.88 0.20 53.82
N THR A 9 -63.80 -0.15 54.51
CA THR A 9 -62.51 0.52 54.40
C THR A 9 -61.88 0.16 53.05
N ILE A 10 -61.91 1.08 52.09
CA ILE A 10 -61.14 0.94 50.85
C ILE A 10 -59.66 1.10 51.22
N LEU A 11 -58.91 0.00 51.17
CA LEU A 11 -57.45 0.03 51.22
C LEU A 11 -56.95 0.68 49.93
N THR A 12 -56.49 1.92 50.03
CA THR A 12 -55.77 2.60 48.96
C THR A 12 -54.42 1.89 48.78
N ILE A 13 -54.27 1.14 47.71
CA ILE A 13 -52.96 0.59 47.32
C ILE A 13 -52.11 1.78 46.85
N PRO A 14 -50.94 2.06 47.43
CA PRO A 14 -50.07 3.11 46.94
C PRO A 14 -49.60 2.75 45.53
N GLU A 15 -49.83 3.63 44.56
CA GLU A 15 -49.23 3.52 43.22
C GLU A 15 -47.71 3.55 43.36
N ILE A 16 -47.07 2.43 43.01
CA ILE A 16 -45.61 2.35 42.92
C ILE A 16 -45.20 3.14 41.67
N PRO A 17 -44.30 4.14 41.78
CA PRO A 17 -43.95 5.00 40.64
C PRO A 17 -43.14 4.22 39.59
N MET A 18 -43.74 3.91 38.44
CA MET A 18 -43.11 3.22 37.29
C MET A 18 -42.11 4.08 36.47
N LYS A 19 -41.54 5.15 37.04
CA LYS A 19 -40.84 6.19 36.25
C LYS A 19 -39.32 5.99 36.09
N ASP A 20 -38.70 5.16 36.93
CA ASP A 20 -37.24 4.93 36.92
C ASP A 20 -36.78 3.82 35.97
N GLU A 21 -37.64 2.81 35.70
CA GLU A 21 -37.28 1.68 34.83
C GLU A 21 -37.11 2.09 33.35
N ASP A 22 -37.92 3.03 32.85
CA ASP A 22 -37.83 3.49 31.46
C ASP A 22 -36.54 4.27 31.17
N LYS A 23 -36.07 5.09 32.13
CA LYS A 23 -34.78 5.78 32.02
C LYS A 23 -33.60 4.82 32.05
N SER A 24 -33.65 3.80 32.91
CA SER A 24 -32.62 2.75 32.95
C SER A 24 -32.59 1.94 31.65
N ARG A 25 -33.74 1.72 31.01
CA ARG A 25 -33.85 1.00 29.73
C ARG A 25 -33.31 1.82 28.56
N GLU A 26 -33.59 3.13 28.48
CA GLU A 26 -32.99 4.02 27.49
C GLU A 26 -31.47 4.11 27.62
N GLN A 27 -30.96 4.20 28.86
CA GLN A 27 -29.52 4.23 29.11
C GLN A 27 -28.85 2.93 28.61
N LEU A 28 -29.42 1.77 28.92
CA LEU A 28 -28.93 0.47 28.45
C LEU A 28 -28.89 0.39 26.91
N ILE A 29 -29.91 0.91 26.22
CA ILE A 29 -29.94 0.92 24.75
C ILE A 29 -28.81 1.79 24.20
N ASN A 30 -28.59 2.98 24.77
CA ASN A 30 -27.51 3.87 24.35
C ASN A 30 -26.12 3.26 24.60
N ASP A 31 -25.94 2.57 25.73
CA ASP A 31 -24.69 1.89 26.06
C ASP A 31 -24.41 0.74 25.08
N VAL A 32 -25.43 -0.06 24.74
CA VAL A 32 -25.30 -1.14 23.74
C VAL A 32 -24.97 -0.61 22.35
N ILE A 33 -25.60 0.49 21.92
CA ILE A 33 -25.30 1.14 20.64
C ILE A 33 -23.86 1.66 20.63
N THR A 34 -23.42 2.29 21.72
CA THR A 34 -22.06 2.82 21.87
C THR A 34 -21.03 1.70 21.87
N LEU A 35 -21.29 0.61 22.59
CA LEU A 35 -20.42 -0.56 22.62
C LEU A 35 -20.31 -1.21 21.24
N ARG A 36 -21.43 -1.35 20.51
CA ARG A 36 -21.41 -1.90 19.15
C ARG A 36 -20.52 -1.06 18.22
N ARG A 37 -20.66 0.27 18.26
CA ARG A 37 -19.77 1.17 17.50
C ARG A 37 -18.30 0.98 17.85
N ARG A 38 -17.97 0.87 19.14
CA ARG A 38 -16.58 0.63 19.57
C ARG A 38 -16.03 -0.71 19.08
N VAL A 39 -16.87 -1.76 19.04
CA VAL A 39 -16.48 -3.06 18.49
C VAL A 39 -16.19 -2.94 17.00
N ASP A 40 -17.04 -2.24 16.23
CA ASP A 40 -16.84 -2.03 14.79
C ASP A 40 -15.54 -1.23 14.52
N ASP A 41 -15.26 -0.20 15.32
CA ASP A 41 -14.02 0.58 15.22
C ASP A 41 -12.78 -0.26 15.55
N LEU A 42 -12.84 -1.11 16.59
CA LEU A 42 -11.74 -2.00 16.97
C LEU A 42 -11.45 -3.05 15.89
N LEU A 43 -12.49 -3.60 15.26
CA LEU A 43 -12.33 -4.53 14.14
C LEU A 43 -11.64 -3.85 12.96
N SER A 44 -12.04 -2.62 12.64
CA SER A 44 -11.41 -1.83 11.57
C SER A 44 -9.94 -1.52 11.86
N GLN A 45 -9.61 -1.18 13.12
CA GLN A 45 -8.23 -0.96 13.55
C GLN A 45 -7.39 -2.24 13.46
N LEU A 46 -7.95 -3.38 13.88
CA LEU A 46 -7.28 -4.67 13.81
C LEU A 46 -6.97 -5.06 12.36
N GLU A 47 -7.90 -4.82 11.42
CA GLU A 47 -7.66 -5.04 9.99
C GLU A 47 -6.53 -4.15 9.44
N GLU A 48 -6.49 -2.88 9.84
CA GLU A 48 -5.44 -1.96 9.42
C GLU A 48 -4.07 -2.33 10.02
N GLU A 49 -4.03 -2.72 11.29
CA GLU A 49 -2.82 -3.24 11.93
C GLU A 49 -2.33 -4.53 11.27
N GLN A 50 -3.23 -5.47 10.99
CA GLN A 50 -2.88 -6.71 10.27
C GLN A 50 -2.34 -6.41 8.87
N LYS A 51 -2.91 -5.44 8.16
CA LYS A 51 -2.41 -5.00 6.86
C LYS A 51 -1.00 -4.43 6.97
N LYS A 52 -0.75 -3.53 7.94
CA LYS A 52 0.58 -2.95 8.20
C LYS A 52 1.61 -4.02 8.58
N VAL A 53 1.25 -4.96 9.45
CA VAL A 53 2.10 -6.09 9.83
C VAL A 53 2.41 -6.96 8.60
N GLY A 54 1.43 -7.21 7.74
CA GLY A 54 1.63 -7.95 6.49
C GLY A 54 2.55 -7.23 5.50
N GLU A 55 2.45 -5.92 5.37
CA GLU A 55 3.34 -5.09 4.56
C GLU A 55 4.77 -5.08 5.12
N LEU A 56 4.92 -4.92 6.45
CA LEU A 56 6.21 -5.01 7.14
C LEU A 56 6.83 -6.40 7.03
N ALA A 57 6.02 -7.46 7.12
CA ALA A 57 6.49 -8.84 6.95
C ALA A 57 7.03 -9.06 5.53
N LYS A 58 6.32 -8.58 4.49
CA LYS A 58 6.81 -8.62 3.11
C LYS A 58 8.12 -7.84 2.94
N LEU A 59 8.23 -6.65 3.54
CA LEU A 59 9.47 -5.86 3.50
C LEU A 59 10.62 -6.54 4.25
N ASN A 60 10.32 -7.18 5.39
CA ASN A 60 11.28 -7.93 6.18
C ASN A 60 11.71 -9.22 5.46
N ASP A 61 10.81 -9.91 4.76
CA ASP A 61 11.12 -11.07 3.93
C ASP A 61 12.06 -10.69 2.78
N ILE A 62 11.77 -9.56 2.11
CA ILE A 62 12.65 -8.98 1.10
C ILE A 62 14.04 -8.66 1.71
N SER A 63 14.06 -8.07 2.90
CA SER A 63 15.29 -7.78 3.65
C SER A 63 16.06 -9.04 4.06
N SER A 64 15.38 -10.10 4.48
CA SER A 64 16.00 -11.37 4.84
C SER A 64 16.51 -12.14 3.62
N LEU A 65 15.86 -12.00 2.47
CA LEU A 65 16.36 -12.52 1.19
C LEU A 65 17.65 -11.77 0.79
N PHE A 66 17.69 -10.45 0.96
CA PHE A 66 18.91 -9.65 0.75
C PHE A 66 20.11 -10.11 1.59
N TYR A 67 19.90 -10.65 2.80
CA TYR A 67 20.99 -11.12 3.65
C TYR A 67 21.41 -12.58 3.41
N LYS A 68 20.57 -13.42 2.79
CA LYS A 68 20.83 -14.87 2.65
C LYS A 68 21.47 -15.29 1.33
N GLU A 69 21.28 -14.53 0.26
CA GLU A 69 21.82 -14.84 -1.07
C GLU A 69 22.86 -13.80 -1.50
N PHE A 70 24.04 -13.81 -0.87
CA PHE A 70 25.20 -13.14 -1.46
C PHE A 70 25.75 -13.95 -2.64
N ASP A 71 24.94 -14.02 -3.68
CA ASP A 71 25.35 -14.15 -5.05
C ASP A 71 24.74 -12.95 -5.78
N GLU A 72 25.60 -12.06 -6.30
CA GLU A 72 25.22 -10.71 -6.76
C GLU A 72 24.16 -10.75 -7.87
N GLU A 73 24.15 -11.84 -8.65
CA GLU A 73 23.28 -12.01 -9.80
C GLU A 73 21.87 -12.46 -9.40
N THR A 74 21.75 -13.48 -8.56
CA THR A 74 20.46 -14.00 -8.06
C THR A 74 19.68 -12.98 -7.22
N THR A 75 20.37 -12.13 -6.44
CA THR A 75 19.72 -11.04 -5.71
C THR A 75 19.10 -10.01 -6.65
N VAL A 76 19.82 -9.61 -7.70
CA VAL A 76 19.33 -8.57 -8.61
C VAL A 76 18.15 -9.06 -9.44
N GLU A 77 18.19 -10.28 -9.94
CA GLU A 77 17.04 -10.91 -10.62
C GLU A 77 15.81 -10.93 -9.70
N THR A 78 16.00 -11.30 -8.44
CA THR A 78 14.94 -11.30 -7.43
C THR A 78 14.35 -9.90 -7.23
N ILE A 79 15.17 -8.84 -7.15
CA ILE A 79 14.67 -7.45 -7.04
C ILE A 79 13.79 -7.11 -8.23
N VAL A 80 14.28 -7.40 -9.44
CA VAL A 80 13.58 -7.08 -10.69
C VAL A 80 12.22 -7.77 -10.72
N ASP A 81 12.18 -9.07 -10.44
CA ASP A 81 10.93 -9.84 -10.46
C ASP A 81 9.98 -9.46 -9.32
N LYS A 82 10.48 -9.27 -8.09
CA LYS A 82 9.64 -8.89 -6.96
C LYS A 82 9.08 -7.48 -7.12
N SER A 83 9.84 -6.55 -7.71
CA SER A 83 9.35 -5.19 -8.00
C SER A 83 8.19 -5.23 -9.01
N LYS A 84 8.31 -6.04 -10.05
CA LYS A 84 7.25 -6.28 -11.05
C LYS A 84 5.97 -6.82 -10.40
N GLU A 85 6.10 -7.81 -9.53
CA GLU A 85 4.98 -8.40 -8.79
C GLU A 85 4.32 -7.39 -7.84
N LEU A 86 5.13 -6.67 -7.05
CA LEU A 86 4.67 -5.74 -6.02
C LEU A 86 3.78 -4.64 -6.58
N VAL A 87 4.21 -4.00 -7.67
CA VAL A 87 3.43 -2.93 -8.32
C VAL A 87 2.55 -3.43 -9.46
N ARG A 88 2.52 -4.75 -9.69
CA ARG A 88 1.74 -5.41 -10.74
C ARG A 88 2.02 -4.76 -12.11
N ALA A 89 3.27 -4.78 -12.54
CA ALA A 89 3.74 -4.32 -13.84
C ALA A 89 3.91 -5.51 -14.81
N GLU A 90 3.84 -5.30 -16.13
CA GLU A 90 4.19 -6.35 -17.11
C GLU A 90 5.71 -6.51 -17.24
N PHE A 91 6.46 -5.41 -17.13
CA PHE A 91 7.90 -5.40 -17.25
C PHE A 91 8.54 -4.63 -16.11
N SER A 92 9.68 -5.13 -15.66
CA SER A 92 10.61 -4.42 -14.79
C SER A 92 12.03 -4.50 -15.33
N ALA A 93 12.81 -3.49 -14.98
CA ALA A 93 14.24 -3.45 -15.20
C ALA A 93 14.95 -2.73 -14.05
N LEU A 94 16.22 -3.08 -13.83
CA LEU A 94 17.12 -2.44 -12.90
C LEU A 94 18.35 -1.92 -13.65
N LEU A 95 18.60 -0.62 -13.54
CA LEU A 95 19.78 0.02 -14.07
C LEU A 95 20.73 0.38 -12.93
N LEU A 96 21.92 -0.22 -12.90
CA LEU A 96 22.95 0.15 -11.92
C LEU A 96 23.90 1.17 -12.52
N LEU A 97 24.27 2.16 -11.71
CA LEU A 97 25.09 3.29 -12.10
C LEU A 97 26.35 3.36 -11.25
N LYS A 98 27.46 3.73 -11.88
CA LYS A 98 28.70 4.13 -11.20
C LYS A 98 29.19 5.43 -11.82
N GLU A 99 29.35 6.47 -10.99
CA GLU A 99 29.78 7.81 -11.44
C GLU A 99 28.89 8.36 -12.59
N GLY A 100 27.58 8.11 -12.52
CA GLY A 100 26.61 8.56 -13.52
C GLY A 100 26.64 7.81 -14.85
N LYS A 101 27.38 6.69 -14.94
CA LYS A 101 27.40 5.80 -16.11
C LYS A 101 26.72 4.49 -15.77
N ALA A 102 25.93 3.97 -16.70
CA ALA A 102 25.39 2.64 -16.56
C ALA A 102 26.51 1.59 -16.58
N THR A 103 26.44 0.68 -15.63
CA THR A 103 27.39 -0.43 -15.47
C THR A 103 26.72 -1.75 -15.76
N ARG A 104 25.50 -1.96 -15.26
CA ARG A 104 24.71 -3.18 -15.43
C ARG A 104 23.25 -2.82 -15.69
N PHE A 105 22.60 -3.62 -16.53
CA PHE A 105 21.18 -3.43 -16.86
C PHE A 105 20.48 -4.79 -16.89
N TYR A 106 19.57 -4.99 -15.96
CA TYR A 106 18.84 -6.23 -15.78
C TYR A 106 17.39 -6.02 -16.12
N THR A 107 16.77 -7.03 -16.73
CA THR A 107 15.36 -6.96 -17.09
C THR A 107 14.66 -8.24 -16.73
N SER A 108 13.36 -8.15 -16.45
CA SER A 108 12.47 -9.30 -16.22
C SER A 108 12.32 -10.26 -17.42
N ILE A 109 12.94 -9.94 -18.55
CA ILE A 109 12.98 -10.78 -19.76
C ILE A 109 14.41 -11.26 -20.10
N GLY A 110 15.36 -11.09 -19.16
CA GLY A 110 16.76 -11.52 -19.28
C GLY A 110 17.77 -10.39 -19.06
N GLU A 111 19.05 -10.74 -18.88
CA GLU A 111 20.13 -9.75 -18.79
C GLU A 111 20.41 -9.16 -20.18
N SER A 112 20.44 -7.83 -20.25
CA SER A 112 20.96 -7.13 -21.42
C SER A 112 22.39 -6.72 -21.09
N SER A 113 23.36 -7.43 -21.68
CA SER A 113 24.80 -7.20 -21.47
C SER A 113 25.21 -5.72 -21.42
N THR A 114 26.22 -5.45 -20.59
CA THR A 114 26.80 -4.13 -20.23
C THR A 114 26.37 -2.95 -21.10
N CYS A 115 25.30 -2.26 -20.70
CA CYS A 115 24.95 -0.97 -21.27
C CYS A 115 25.93 0.08 -20.71
N LYS A 116 27.02 0.39 -21.43
CA LYS A 116 27.98 1.44 -21.04
C LYS A 116 27.53 2.84 -21.50
N VAL A 117 26.22 3.04 -21.63
CA VAL A 117 25.65 4.29 -22.14
C VAL A 117 25.24 5.15 -20.95
N ARG A 118 25.40 6.47 -21.08
CA ARG A 118 24.83 7.40 -20.09
C ARG A 118 23.30 7.33 -20.21
N PRO A 119 22.54 7.22 -19.11
CA PRO A 119 21.09 7.34 -19.17
C PRO A 119 20.73 8.67 -19.85
N THR A 120 19.74 8.67 -20.73
CA THR A 120 19.24 9.89 -21.38
C THR A 120 17.73 10.03 -21.16
N GLY A 121 17.21 11.23 -21.39
CA GLY A 121 15.77 11.49 -21.35
C GLY A 121 15.17 11.31 -19.96
N ILE A 122 14.17 10.44 -19.83
CA ILE A 122 13.47 10.19 -18.56
C ILE A 122 14.43 9.65 -17.49
N LEU A 123 15.35 8.75 -17.86
CA LEU A 123 16.29 8.15 -16.91
C LEU A 123 17.29 9.22 -16.42
N GLU A 124 17.85 10.02 -17.34
CA GLU A 124 18.71 11.15 -16.95
C GLU A 124 18.02 12.14 -16.01
N ARG A 125 16.72 12.40 -16.26
CA ARG A 125 15.94 13.27 -15.38
C ARG A 125 15.82 12.68 -13.98
N VAL A 126 15.49 11.40 -13.84
CA VAL A 126 15.39 10.74 -12.53
C VAL A 126 16.74 10.75 -11.81
N PHE A 127 17.82 10.47 -12.55
CA PHE A 127 19.18 10.54 -12.02
C PHE A 127 19.53 11.93 -11.47
N ASN A 128 19.23 12.99 -12.21
CA ASN A 128 19.58 14.36 -11.84
C ASN A 128 18.67 14.91 -10.73
N ASP A 129 17.36 14.67 -10.83
CA ASP A 129 16.37 15.18 -9.89
C ASP A 129 16.40 14.40 -8.57
N GLY A 130 16.85 13.13 -8.59
CA GLY A 130 16.77 12.22 -7.45
C GLY A 130 15.33 11.89 -7.06
N MET A 131 14.37 12.09 -7.98
CA MET A 131 12.93 11.98 -7.74
C MET A 131 12.30 10.98 -8.71
N PRO A 132 11.28 10.21 -8.26
CA PRO A 132 10.59 9.29 -9.12
C PRO A 132 9.81 10.02 -10.23
N VAL A 133 9.76 9.41 -11.41
CA VAL A 133 8.95 9.85 -12.54
C VAL A 133 7.90 8.81 -12.85
N ARG A 134 6.67 9.26 -13.10
CA ARG A 134 5.53 8.39 -13.37
C ARG A 134 4.68 8.98 -14.47
N GLY A 135 4.20 8.13 -15.38
CA GLY A 135 3.28 8.55 -16.45
C GLY A 135 2.36 7.44 -16.91
N ARG A 136 1.13 7.82 -17.26
CA ARG A 136 0.15 6.94 -17.92
C ARG A 136 0.57 6.57 -19.35
N GLU A 137 1.15 7.52 -20.07
CA GLU A 137 1.68 7.36 -21.42
C GLU A 137 3.11 7.92 -21.46
N ILE A 138 4.08 7.07 -21.76
CA ILE A 138 5.51 7.41 -21.73
C ILE A 138 5.84 8.48 -22.75
N LYS A 139 5.13 8.50 -23.89
CA LYS A 139 5.33 9.49 -24.95
C LYS A 139 4.93 10.90 -24.55
N GLU A 140 4.09 11.03 -23.54
CA GLU A 140 3.62 12.33 -23.01
C GLU A 140 4.55 12.87 -21.91
N LEU A 141 5.50 12.06 -21.42
CA LEU A 141 6.42 12.48 -20.38
C LEU A 141 7.47 13.46 -20.92
N SER A 142 7.65 14.56 -20.18
CA SER A 142 8.76 15.48 -20.42
C SER A 142 10.09 14.75 -20.32
N GLY A 143 10.93 14.90 -21.35
CA GLY A 143 12.21 14.21 -21.48
C GLY A 143 12.13 12.86 -22.20
N PHE A 144 10.96 12.42 -22.70
CA PHE A 144 10.89 11.24 -23.56
C PHE A 144 11.57 11.50 -24.91
N GLN A 145 12.57 10.67 -25.24
CA GLN A 145 13.35 10.78 -26.49
C GLN A 145 13.09 9.62 -27.46
N GLY A 146 12.11 8.77 -27.17
CA GLY A 146 11.89 7.51 -27.88
C GLY A 146 12.39 6.30 -27.11
N LEU A 147 12.14 5.12 -27.66
CA LEU A 147 12.71 3.85 -27.22
C LEU A 147 13.79 3.44 -28.24
N PRO A 148 14.80 2.63 -27.83
CA PRO A 148 15.76 2.04 -28.76
C PRO A 148 15.05 1.28 -29.91
N GLN A 149 15.67 1.26 -31.09
CA GLN A 149 15.07 0.71 -32.31
C GLN A 149 14.62 -0.76 -32.17
N ASP A 150 15.37 -1.56 -31.40
CA ASP A 150 15.09 -2.99 -31.16
C ASP A 150 14.45 -3.24 -29.80
N HIS A 151 13.74 -2.24 -29.23
CA HIS A 151 13.12 -2.41 -27.93
C HIS A 151 12.04 -3.51 -27.98
N PRO A 152 12.18 -4.61 -27.21
CA PRO A 152 11.38 -5.82 -27.40
C PRO A 152 9.92 -5.67 -26.96
N ALA A 153 9.62 -4.67 -26.12
CA ALA A 153 8.30 -4.47 -25.55
C ALA A 153 7.68 -3.13 -25.97
N ARG A 154 6.35 -3.10 -26.11
CA ARG A 154 5.60 -1.85 -26.24
C ARG A 154 5.39 -1.25 -24.85
N ILE A 155 5.99 -0.08 -24.60
CA ILE A 155 5.83 0.63 -23.32
C ILE A 155 4.73 1.68 -23.44
N ARG A 156 3.75 1.65 -22.53
CA ARG A 156 2.66 2.62 -22.39
C ARG A 156 2.81 3.41 -21.10
N SER A 157 2.45 2.82 -19.96
CA SER A 157 2.64 3.48 -18.65
C SER A 157 4.03 3.17 -18.10
N VAL A 158 4.63 4.11 -17.38
CA VAL A 158 5.95 3.93 -16.77
C VAL A 158 6.01 4.50 -15.35
N LEU A 159 6.80 3.85 -14.51
CA LEU A 159 7.25 4.33 -13.22
C LEU A 159 8.76 4.09 -13.14
N VAL A 160 9.53 5.16 -12.96
CA VAL A 160 10.98 5.11 -12.77
C VAL A 160 11.28 5.64 -11.38
N VAL A 161 11.98 4.86 -10.57
CA VAL A 161 12.26 5.16 -9.16
C VAL A 161 13.78 5.15 -8.93
N PRO A 162 14.35 6.20 -8.32
CA PRO A 162 15.77 6.23 -8.02
C PRO A 162 16.11 5.32 -6.84
N ILE A 163 17.27 4.68 -6.90
CA ILE A 163 17.91 3.93 -5.81
C ILE A 163 19.03 4.81 -5.27
N ILE A 164 18.79 5.35 -4.09
CA ILE A 164 19.71 6.26 -3.41
C ILE A 164 20.11 5.61 -2.09
N LEU A 165 21.41 5.46 -1.89
CA LEU A 165 21.97 5.06 -0.59
C LEU A 165 22.70 6.26 -0.01
N GLU A 166 22.22 6.71 1.16
CA GLU A 166 22.62 7.96 1.80
C GLU A 166 22.42 9.18 0.89
N LYS A 167 23.45 9.56 0.13
CA LYS A 167 23.45 10.67 -0.83
C LYS A 167 24.02 10.27 -2.19
N THR A 168 24.25 8.97 -2.38
CA THR A 168 24.85 8.43 -3.60
C THR A 168 23.77 7.76 -4.43
N MET A 169 23.65 8.23 -5.66
CA MET A 169 22.76 7.64 -6.65
C MET A 169 23.36 6.33 -7.16
N LEU A 170 22.74 5.20 -6.81
CA LEU A 170 23.23 3.86 -7.15
C LEU A 170 22.61 3.30 -8.44
N GLY A 171 21.41 3.74 -8.80
CA GLY A 171 20.69 3.16 -9.94
C GLY A 171 19.21 3.49 -9.98
N GLU A 172 18.49 2.91 -10.92
CA GLU A 172 17.06 3.18 -11.13
C GLU A 172 16.31 1.86 -11.30
N ILE A 173 15.13 1.76 -10.68
CA ILE A 173 14.15 0.71 -10.96
C ILE A 173 13.16 1.27 -11.97
N ILE A 174 12.98 0.58 -13.09
CA ILE A 174 12.10 0.95 -14.18
C ILE A 174 10.98 -0.08 -14.24
N LEU A 175 9.73 0.38 -14.17
CA LEU A 175 8.53 -0.44 -14.17
C LEU A 175 7.63 0.03 -15.30
N ALA A 176 7.14 -0.89 -16.11
CA ALA A 176 6.35 -0.55 -17.29
C ALA A 176 5.08 -1.39 -17.40
N ASN A 177 4.07 -0.76 -18.00
CA ASN A 177 2.74 -1.30 -18.26
C ASN A 177 2.05 -1.84 -17.00
N ARG A 178 1.35 -0.97 -16.29
CA ARG A 178 0.57 -1.34 -15.11
C ARG A 178 -0.55 -2.33 -15.50
N ILE A 179 -0.66 -3.44 -14.77
CA ILE A 179 -1.66 -4.50 -14.99
C ILE A 179 -2.96 -4.21 -14.23
N GLY A 180 -4.06 -4.05 -14.95
CA GLY A 180 -5.38 -3.83 -14.34
C GLY A 180 -5.64 -2.38 -13.92
N ALA A 181 -4.80 -1.44 -14.35
CA ALA A 181 -5.04 0.00 -14.29
C ALA A 181 -4.29 0.70 -15.42
N GLU A 182 -4.67 1.94 -15.74
CA GLU A 182 -4.03 2.68 -16.82
C GLU A 182 -2.68 3.30 -16.43
N GLU A 183 -2.45 3.54 -15.14
CA GLU A 183 -1.25 4.17 -14.58
C GLU A 183 -0.91 3.62 -13.19
N PHE A 184 0.31 3.89 -12.73
CA PHE A 184 0.74 3.53 -11.37
C PHE A 184 0.12 4.50 -10.33
N SER A 185 -0.30 4.01 -9.17
CA SER A 185 -0.84 4.83 -8.07
C SER A 185 0.26 5.45 -7.22
N GLN A 186 -0.07 6.49 -6.42
CA GLN A 186 0.83 6.99 -5.38
C GLN A 186 0.72 6.05 -4.17
N GLY A 187 1.85 5.73 -3.56
CA GLY A 187 1.90 5.06 -2.26
C GLY A 187 1.68 6.04 -1.13
#